data_AF-A0A662GN26-F1
#
_entry.id   AF-A0A662GN26-F1
#
_cell.length_a   1.000
_cell.length_b   1.000
_cell.length_c   1.000
_cell.angle_alpha   90.00
_cell.angle_beta   90.00
_cell.angle_gamma   90.00
#
_symmetry.space_group_name_H-M   'P 1'
#
loop_
_entity.id
_entity.type
_entity.pdbx_description
1 polymer ?
#
loop_
_entity_poly.entity_id
_entity_poly.type
_entity_poly.pdbx_seq_one_letter_code
_entity_poly.pdbx_strand_id
1 'polypeptide(L)'
;MMIFYATMENVPIENANFTIEIPGVASFSYDWDYNRTSGWYVFIIPSNQSAFNIGAYVVNIEFNKTHYSPQSISVKLVIEEIPTRIVPSTTEIVVYYGENVSFYVTYETLDGASIIDANVNLEIVDYASIPYIIYYNDSLNAYVFTFNTTEAGLAEGYYTIRVTALKTYYEPQEITIELTIKPIGTLVLYVDTYTMYVDENLTIPITYYDEVNDVYIGDANLNYEVRNLSGVTMMSGSIISENGTYIIYIEAMELPPGTYLITFNVTKEHYVPRVGQITLTVKKVAISIAYDETLNMTWSENRTILFNIISERGEKPEGIAINATLYDESLTIVTTLPCIDQGDGTYSVSVDSWNLTPGSTYYLYVYFGSDIYAEEDAIVTIYVDYLEIYLRYEETSYSVEKNPITGGAASTITIGIFYENGLPVSNAGVIYELICGGEVIETGYLEEYDPEMSPGKYRVTIKWDDKSPDTYILRIRIESLYIRGKRVDASNVIKPVTLGVHRDLEISFNVDYPFGTITIFGRKMPVVIVVPVLVAVIGGGVFLAYRWYLWYVLPWEVKELIRILNNIEKGIWTYEAPERSQYIMEMISRELAVETKSSR
;
A
#
# COMPACT_ATOMS: atom_id res chain seq x y z
N MET A 1 -38.24 74.13 74.61
CA MET A 1 -38.29 73.71 76.04
C MET A 1 -39.34 74.56 76.77
N MET A 2 -40.09 73.99 77.72
CA MET A 2 -41.10 74.71 78.52
C MET A 2 -40.78 74.57 80.01
N ILE A 3 -40.74 75.67 80.75
CA ILE A 3 -40.44 75.69 82.19
C ILE A 3 -41.54 76.42 82.94
N PHE A 4 -42.03 75.81 84.02
CA PHE A 4 -43.03 76.38 84.90
C PHE A 4 -42.35 76.95 86.14
N TYR A 5 -42.37 78.28 86.28
CA TYR A 5 -41.84 78.99 87.45
C TYR A 5 -43.02 79.55 88.26
N ALA A 6 -43.23 79.02 89.46
CA ALA A 6 -44.43 79.25 90.26
C ALA A 6 -44.13 79.29 91.77
N THR A 7 -45.08 79.79 92.56
CA THR A 7 -45.06 79.69 94.02
C THR A 7 -45.32 78.25 94.48
N MET A 8 -45.11 77.97 95.78
CA MET A 8 -45.48 76.68 96.39
C MET A 8 -46.99 76.35 96.26
N GLU A 9 -47.82 77.36 95.99
CA GLU A 9 -49.27 77.21 95.74
C GLU A 9 -49.58 77.03 94.25
N ASN A 10 -48.57 76.74 93.41
CA ASN A 10 -48.68 76.60 91.95
C ASN A 10 -49.19 77.85 91.21
N VAL A 11 -49.02 79.04 91.81
CA VAL A 11 -49.36 80.30 91.13
C VAL A 11 -48.19 80.72 90.22
N PRO A 12 -48.40 80.87 88.90
CA PRO A 12 -47.34 81.24 87.97
C PRO A 12 -46.73 82.60 88.30
N ILE A 13 -45.42 82.71 88.16
CA ILE A 13 -44.67 83.94 88.42
C ILE A 13 -44.34 84.59 87.07
N GLU A 14 -45.14 85.57 86.66
CA GLU A 14 -44.90 86.37 85.43
C GLU A 14 -43.79 87.41 85.61
N ASN A 15 -43.20 87.89 84.50
CA ASN A 15 -42.17 88.94 84.49
C ASN A 15 -40.96 88.66 85.41
N ALA A 16 -40.56 87.38 85.56
CA ALA A 16 -39.32 87.04 86.21
C ALA A 16 -38.14 87.31 85.27
N ASN A 17 -37.02 87.78 85.84
CA ASN A 17 -35.76 87.79 85.11
C ASN A 17 -35.20 86.37 85.10
N PHE A 18 -34.49 86.00 84.05
CA PHE A 18 -33.82 84.72 83.99
C PHE A 18 -32.44 84.86 83.34
N THR A 19 -31.54 83.96 83.70
CA THR A 19 -30.27 83.74 83.03
C THR A 19 -30.24 82.31 82.51
N ILE A 20 -29.73 82.11 81.31
CA ILE A 20 -29.55 80.80 80.69
C ILE A 20 -28.08 80.61 80.36
N GLU A 21 -27.54 79.49 80.79
CA GLU A 21 -26.14 79.11 80.57
C GLU A 21 -26.06 77.65 80.13
N ILE A 22 -25.22 77.39 79.14
CA ILE A 22 -24.86 76.02 78.75
C ILE A 22 -23.35 75.91 78.99
N PRO A 23 -22.91 75.22 80.07
CA PRO A 23 -21.49 75.07 80.36
C PRO A 23 -20.73 74.49 79.16
N GLY A 24 -19.65 75.17 78.75
CA GLY A 24 -18.85 74.80 77.57
C GLY A 24 -19.29 75.45 76.25
N VAL A 25 -20.40 76.21 76.24
CA VAL A 25 -20.87 76.97 75.08
C VAL A 25 -20.79 78.47 75.39
N ALA A 26 -19.80 79.15 74.82
CA ALA A 26 -19.49 80.55 75.16
C ALA A 26 -20.58 81.55 74.75
N SER A 27 -21.28 81.29 73.64
CA SER A 27 -22.39 82.11 73.16
C SER A 27 -23.32 81.28 72.29
N PHE A 28 -24.62 81.35 72.54
CA PHE A 28 -25.65 80.74 71.71
C PHE A 28 -26.87 81.66 71.61
N SER A 29 -27.63 81.51 70.53
CA SER A 29 -28.89 82.20 70.30
C SER A 29 -30.05 81.38 70.88
N TYR A 30 -31.01 82.07 71.46
CA TYR A 30 -32.28 81.51 71.91
C TYR A 30 -33.36 82.60 71.85
N ASP A 31 -34.57 82.20 71.52
CA ASP A 31 -35.77 83.01 71.68
C ASP A 31 -36.53 82.54 72.93
N TRP A 32 -37.31 83.44 73.51
CA TRP A 32 -38.16 83.09 74.64
C TRP A 32 -39.49 83.83 74.58
N ASP A 33 -40.53 83.21 75.13
CA ASP A 33 -41.85 83.80 75.31
C ASP A 33 -42.47 83.35 76.65
N TYR A 34 -43.32 84.19 77.24
CA TYR A 34 -44.10 83.83 78.42
C TYR A 34 -45.58 83.71 78.07
N ASN A 35 -46.10 82.48 78.14
CA ASN A 35 -47.51 82.24 77.87
C ASN A 35 -48.36 82.63 79.07
N ARG A 36 -48.96 83.83 79.03
CA ARG A 36 -49.83 84.35 80.12
C ARG A 36 -51.05 83.48 80.43
N THR A 37 -51.50 82.65 79.50
CA THR A 37 -52.68 81.78 79.70
C THR A 37 -52.32 80.51 80.45
N SER A 38 -51.16 79.91 80.15
CA SER A 38 -50.71 78.65 80.76
C SER A 38 -49.72 78.84 81.91
N GLY A 39 -49.07 80.00 82.01
CA GLY A 39 -48.09 80.34 83.03
C GLY A 39 -46.67 79.81 82.77
N TRP A 40 -46.38 79.29 81.58
CA TRP A 40 -45.09 78.69 81.22
C TRP A 40 -44.16 79.68 80.50
N TYR A 41 -42.87 79.59 80.81
CA TYR A 41 -41.79 80.16 80.01
C TYR A 41 -41.39 79.17 78.92
N VAL A 42 -41.42 79.60 77.66
CA VAL A 42 -41.03 78.80 76.49
C VAL A 42 -39.69 79.30 75.99
N PHE A 43 -38.70 78.43 75.90
CA PHE A 43 -37.38 78.70 75.32
C PHE A 43 -37.22 77.93 74.02
N ILE A 44 -36.88 78.63 72.94
CA ILE A 44 -36.58 78.06 71.63
C ILE A 44 -35.09 78.23 71.40
N ILE A 45 -34.36 77.12 71.40
CA ILE A 45 -32.93 77.10 71.15
C ILE A 45 -32.74 76.44 69.79
N PRO A 46 -32.40 77.18 68.71
CA PRO A 46 -32.10 76.57 67.42
C PRO A 46 -30.89 75.63 67.55
N SER A 47 -31.04 74.37 67.17
CA SER A 47 -29.95 73.38 67.24
C SER A 47 -28.92 73.56 66.11
N ASN A 48 -29.32 74.20 65.00
CA ASN A 48 -28.54 74.39 63.78
C ASN A 48 -27.57 75.59 63.81
N GLN A 49 -27.06 75.95 64.99
CA GLN A 49 -26.11 77.05 65.15
C GLN A 49 -24.69 76.52 65.42
N SER A 50 -23.67 77.27 65.01
CA SER A 50 -22.25 76.89 65.17
C SER A 50 -21.78 76.78 66.63
N ALA A 51 -22.62 77.17 67.58
CA ALA A 51 -22.35 77.05 69.00
C ALA A 51 -22.42 75.60 69.52
N PHE A 52 -23.05 74.70 68.75
CA PHE A 52 -23.26 73.31 69.15
C PHE A 52 -22.46 72.33 68.28
N ASN A 53 -21.92 71.30 68.94
CA ASN A 53 -21.43 70.08 68.33
C ASN A 53 -22.42 68.94 68.66
N ILE A 54 -22.28 67.80 67.99
CA ILE A 54 -23.03 66.58 68.36
C ILE A 54 -22.68 66.21 69.80
N GLY A 55 -23.69 65.91 70.61
CA GLY A 55 -23.48 65.50 71.99
C GLY A 55 -24.56 65.96 72.95
N ALA A 56 -24.35 65.66 74.22
CA ALA A 56 -25.27 66.02 75.30
C ALA A 56 -24.77 67.26 76.04
N TYR A 57 -25.65 68.24 76.16
CA TYR A 57 -25.48 69.48 76.90
C TYR A 57 -26.43 69.51 78.10
N VAL A 58 -26.06 70.30 79.10
CA VAL A 58 -26.95 70.63 80.23
C VAL A 58 -27.24 72.12 80.16
N VAL A 59 -28.50 72.46 79.97
CA VAL A 59 -28.99 73.84 79.96
C VAL A 59 -29.38 74.21 81.38
N ASN A 60 -28.67 75.15 81.98
CA ASN A 60 -28.97 75.69 83.30
C ASN A 60 -29.76 76.99 83.14
N ILE A 61 -30.94 77.04 83.76
CA ILE A 61 -31.76 78.25 83.77
C ILE A 61 -32.01 78.64 85.22
N GLU A 62 -31.64 79.87 85.57
CA GLU A 62 -31.92 80.46 86.88
C GLU A 62 -32.96 81.55 86.72
N PHE A 63 -34.06 81.44 87.46
CA PHE A 63 -35.10 82.46 87.54
C PHE A 63 -34.91 83.30 88.80
N ASN A 64 -35.07 84.62 88.67
CA ASN A 64 -35.00 85.58 89.76
C ASN A 64 -36.08 86.64 89.62
N LYS A 65 -36.81 86.91 90.71
CA LYS A 65 -37.79 87.99 90.80
C LYS A 65 -37.74 88.61 92.19
N THR A 66 -37.82 89.94 92.28
CA THR A 66 -37.80 90.65 93.56
C THR A 66 -38.89 90.14 94.50
N HIS A 67 -38.53 89.85 95.75
CA HIS A 67 -39.39 89.23 96.77
C HIS A 67 -39.73 87.74 96.56
N TYR A 68 -39.12 87.09 95.58
CA TYR A 68 -39.18 85.63 95.39
C TYR A 68 -37.79 85.04 95.59
N SER A 69 -37.71 83.79 96.08
CA SER A 69 -36.44 83.08 96.12
C SER A 69 -36.03 82.72 94.69
N PRO A 70 -34.75 82.93 94.30
CA PRO A 70 -34.23 82.39 93.06
C PRO A 70 -34.37 80.86 93.02
N GLN A 71 -34.61 80.31 91.83
CA GLN A 71 -34.69 78.87 91.59
C GLN A 71 -33.97 78.52 90.29
N SER A 72 -33.32 77.36 90.25
CA SER A 72 -32.59 76.88 89.08
C SER A 72 -33.12 75.52 88.62
N ILE A 73 -33.09 75.30 87.30
CA ILE A 73 -33.38 74.02 86.68
C ILE A 73 -32.30 73.66 85.67
N SER A 74 -31.95 72.38 85.61
CA SER A 74 -31.04 71.82 84.62
C SER A 74 -31.83 70.92 83.68
N VAL A 75 -31.72 71.17 82.37
CA VAL A 75 -32.39 70.37 81.34
C VAL A 75 -31.35 69.77 80.40
N LYS A 76 -31.49 68.46 80.12
CA LYS A 76 -30.62 67.77 79.16
C LYS A 76 -31.05 68.12 77.74
N LEU A 77 -30.13 68.70 76.97
CA LEU A 77 -30.26 68.93 75.53
C LEU A 77 -29.34 67.95 74.81
N VAL A 78 -29.87 67.15 73.87
CA VAL A 78 -29.06 66.25 73.05
C VAL A 78 -29.12 66.74 71.61
N ILE A 79 -27.95 66.99 71.03
CA ILE A 79 -27.79 67.32 69.62
C ILE A 79 -27.38 66.02 68.93
N GLU A 80 -28.28 65.48 68.11
CA GLU A 80 -28.09 64.25 67.35
C GLU A 80 -27.59 64.56 65.94
N GLU A 81 -27.00 63.54 65.30
CA GLU A 81 -26.65 63.60 63.89
C GLU A 81 -27.93 63.65 63.03
N ILE A 82 -27.87 64.32 61.88
CA ILE A 82 -28.95 64.33 60.90
C ILE A 82 -29.03 62.92 60.30
N PRO A 83 -30.17 62.22 60.39
CA PRO A 83 -30.32 60.90 59.82
C PRO A 83 -30.16 60.91 58.30
N THR A 84 -29.40 59.94 57.80
CA THR A 84 -29.04 59.85 56.38
C THR A 84 -29.29 58.46 55.83
N ARG A 85 -29.20 58.33 54.51
CA ARG A 85 -29.07 57.04 53.82
C ARG A 85 -28.13 57.17 52.64
N ILE A 86 -27.50 56.05 52.29
CA ILE A 86 -26.74 55.89 51.05
C ILE A 86 -27.43 54.84 50.19
N VAL A 87 -27.58 55.11 48.89
CA VAL A 87 -28.23 54.19 47.94
C VAL A 87 -27.34 54.04 46.72
N PRO A 88 -27.02 52.81 46.25
CA PRO A 88 -26.15 52.60 45.12
C PRO A 88 -26.98 52.51 43.83
N SER A 89 -26.36 52.82 42.69
CA SER A 89 -26.98 52.67 41.37
C SER A 89 -27.24 51.21 41.00
N THR A 90 -26.42 50.30 41.55
CA THR A 90 -26.52 48.85 41.39
C THR A 90 -25.94 48.16 42.63
N THR A 91 -26.42 46.95 42.93
CA THR A 91 -25.88 46.09 43.99
C THR A 91 -24.90 45.04 43.45
N GLU A 92 -24.86 44.84 42.14
CA GLU A 92 -23.97 43.89 41.46
C GLU A 92 -23.39 44.53 40.19
N ILE A 93 -22.11 44.32 39.96
CA ILE A 93 -21.37 44.75 38.78
C ILE A 93 -20.65 43.54 38.21
N VAL A 94 -20.82 43.30 36.91
CA VAL A 94 -20.12 42.24 36.20
C VAL A 94 -19.41 42.86 35.01
N VAL A 95 -18.09 42.70 34.96
CA VAL A 95 -17.22 43.23 33.90
C VAL A 95 -16.22 42.18 33.46
N TYR A 96 -15.64 42.34 32.29
CA TYR A 96 -14.49 41.56 31.85
C TYR A 96 -13.19 42.16 32.38
N TYR A 97 -12.16 41.32 32.54
CA TYR A 97 -10.82 41.79 32.87
C TYR A 97 -10.35 42.84 31.85
N GLY A 98 -9.88 43.99 32.34
CA GLY A 98 -9.40 45.12 31.55
C GLY A 98 -10.44 46.21 31.32
N GLU A 99 -11.71 45.96 31.65
CA GLU A 99 -12.77 46.96 31.51
C GLU A 99 -12.80 47.96 32.69
N ASN A 100 -13.46 49.09 32.46
CA ASN A 100 -13.72 50.06 33.51
C ASN A 100 -14.96 49.69 34.31
N VAL A 101 -14.83 49.68 35.63
CA VAL A 101 -15.96 49.63 36.57
C VAL A 101 -16.48 51.05 36.76
N SER A 102 -17.77 51.28 36.53
CA SER A 102 -18.41 52.58 36.73
C SER A 102 -19.76 52.43 37.41
N PHE A 103 -19.98 53.16 38.51
CA PHE A 103 -21.23 53.17 39.26
C PHE A 103 -21.35 54.47 40.06
N TYR A 104 -22.51 54.74 40.64
CA TYR A 104 -22.70 55.91 41.50
C TYR A 104 -23.45 55.56 42.77
N VAL A 105 -23.31 56.41 43.79
CA VAL A 105 -24.08 56.35 45.03
C VAL A 105 -24.72 57.70 45.32
N THR A 106 -25.97 57.69 45.75
CA THR A 106 -26.66 58.88 46.26
C THR A 106 -26.58 58.89 47.77
N TYR A 107 -26.02 59.97 48.34
CA TYR A 107 -25.99 60.21 49.78
C TYR A 107 -26.95 61.35 50.10
N GLU A 108 -27.98 61.08 50.89
CA GLU A 108 -29.10 61.99 51.13
C GLU A 108 -29.63 61.90 52.56
N THR A 109 -30.32 62.95 52.99
CA THR A 109 -31.11 62.90 54.24
C THR A 109 -32.32 61.98 54.06
N LEU A 110 -32.97 61.58 55.16
CA LEU A 110 -34.19 60.78 55.08
C LEU A 110 -35.35 61.49 54.34
N ASP A 111 -35.32 62.82 54.26
CA ASP A 111 -36.27 63.65 53.51
C ASP A 111 -35.93 63.78 52.01
N GLY A 112 -34.85 63.14 51.55
CA GLY A 112 -34.42 63.12 50.14
C GLY A 112 -33.58 64.32 49.69
N ALA A 113 -33.04 65.10 50.62
CA ALA A 113 -32.12 66.19 50.28
C ALA A 113 -30.70 65.66 50.07
N SER A 114 -30.11 65.92 48.90
CA SER A 114 -28.77 65.46 48.56
C SER A 114 -27.69 66.11 49.40
N ILE A 115 -26.73 65.30 49.84
CA ILE A 115 -25.62 65.72 50.70
C ILE A 115 -24.37 65.90 49.83
N ILE A 116 -24.10 67.14 49.44
CA ILE A 116 -22.89 67.55 48.69
C ILE A 116 -21.67 67.71 49.62
N ASP A 117 -20.46 67.77 49.07
CA ASP A 117 -19.20 67.96 49.80
C ASP A 117 -18.97 66.98 50.97
N ALA A 118 -19.52 65.76 50.86
CA ALA A 118 -19.22 64.67 51.79
C ALA A 118 -17.87 64.04 51.43
N ASN A 119 -17.16 63.56 52.46
CA ASN A 119 -16.01 62.69 52.26
C ASN A 119 -16.54 61.28 51.95
N VAL A 120 -16.50 60.89 50.68
CA VAL A 120 -16.93 59.57 50.24
C VAL A 120 -15.71 58.79 49.77
N ASN A 121 -15.51 57.61 50.32
CA ASN A 121 -14.38 56.75 50.02
C ASN A 121 -14.85 55.38 49.53
N LEU A 122 -14.07 54.79 48.61
CA LEU A 122 -14.22 53.42 48.14
C LEU A 122 -13.06 52.58 48.64
N GLU A 123 -13.35 51.36 49.05
CA GLU A 123 -12.36 50.31 49.22
C GLU A 123 -12.87 48.97 48.68
N ILE A 124 -11.95 48.09 48.32
CA ILE A 124 -12.24 46.69 48.03
C ILE A 124 -11.92 45.90 49.31
N VAL A 125 -12.91 45.22 49.87
CA VAL A 125 -12.77 44.48 51.14
C VAL A 125 -11.64 43.45 51.02
N ASP A 126 -10.77 43.40 52.03
CA ASP A 126 -9.60 42.50 52.10
C ASP A 126 -8.57 42.67 50.97
N TYR A 127 -8.57 43.81 50.28
CA TYR A 127 -7.62 44.13 49.23
C TYR A 127 -6.83 45.42 49.53
N ALA A 128 -5.70 45.59 48.86
CA ALA A 128 -4.92 46.82 48.98
C ALA A 128 -5.71 48.03 48.44
N SER A 129 -5.37 49.24 48.87
CA SER A 129 -5.98 50.45 48.33
C SER A 129 -5.72 50.52 46.82
N ILE A 130 -6.80 50.72 46.05
CA ILE A 130 -6.76 50.80 44.59
C ILE A 130 -6.86 52.26 44.13
N PRO A 131 -6.29 52.61 42.96
CA PRO A 131 -6.59 53.87 42.30
C PRO A 131 -8.05 53.88 41.79
N TYR A 132 -8.76 54.97 42.09
CA TYR A 132 -10.09 55.24 41.53
C TYR A 132 -10.30 56.75 41.39
N ILE A 133 -11.23 57.13 40.52
CA ILE A 133 -11.69 58.51 40.36
C ILE A 133 -13.06 58.63 41.03
N ILE A 134 -13.23 59.68 41.82
CA ILE A 134 -14.52 60.06 42.41
C ILE A 134 -14.79 61.53 42.11
N TYR A 135 -16.04 61.83 41.74
CA TYR A 135 -16.54 63.20 41.63
C TYR A 135 -18.04 63.25 41.91
N TYR A 136 -18.53 64.42 42.33
CA TYR A 136 -19.97 64.66 42.46
C TYR A 136 -20.54 65.11 41.11
N ASN A 137 -21.66 64.51 40.70
CA ASN A 137 -22.37 64.85 39.47
C ASN A 137 -23.70 65.55 39.80
N ASP A 138 -23.76 66.85 39.57
CA ASP A 138 -24.95 67.68 39.87
C ASP A 138 -26.21 67.27 39.09
N SER A 139 -26.05 66.64 37.92
CA SER A 139 -27.19 66.17 37.11
C SER A 139 -27.81 64.89 37.69
N LEU A 140 -26.99 64.05 38.32
CA LEU A 140 -27.42 62.80 38.97
C LEU A 140 -27.68 62.98 40.47
N ASN A 141 -27.27 64.10 41.05
CA ASN A 141 -27.20 64.32 42.50
C ASN A 141 -26.47 63.18 43.25
N ALA A 142 -25.39 62.66 42.65
CA ALA A 142 -24.70 61.44 43.11
C ALA A 142 -23.18 61.55 43.04
N TYR A 143 -22.49 60.76 43.86
CA TYR A 143 -21.04 60.55 43.76
C TYR A 143 -20.78 59.41 42.79
N VAL A 144 -20.02 59.69 41.72
CA VAL A 144 -19.70 58.73 40.66
C VAL A 144 -18.30 58.18 40.88
N PHE A 145 -18.17 56.86 40.82
CA PHE A 145 -16.91 56.13 40.93
C PHE A 145 -16.52 55.54 39.58
N THR A 146 -15.23 55.58 39.27
CA THR A 146 -14.68 54.89 38.11
C THR A 146 -13.27 54.42 38.37
N PHE A 147 -12.97 53.18 38.00
CA PHE A 147 -11.61 52.62 38.00
C PHE A 147 -11.48 51.54 36.93
N ASN A 148 -10.27 51.31 36.45
CA ASN A 148 -9.96 50.20 35.55
C ASN A 148 -9.51 48.98 36.36
N THR A 149 -9.99 47.77 36.04
CA THR A 149 -9.65 46.57 36.82
C THR A 149 -8.15 46.24 36.78
N THR A 150 -7.48 46.47 35.64
CA THR A 150 -6.05 46.20 35.47
C THR A 150 -5.19 47.21 36.23
N GLU A 151 -5.52 48.51 36.15
CA GLU A 151 -4.83 49.55 36.94
C GLU A 151 -5.03 49.37 38.45
N ALA A 152 -6.18 48.80 38.83
CA ALA A 152 -6.49 48.43 40.21
C ALA A 152 -5.78 47.15 40.69
N GLY A 153 -5.08 46.43 39.81
CA GLY A 153 -4.41 45.17 40.12
C GLY A 153 -5.37 44.00 40.38
N LEU A 154 -6.66 44.15 40.08
CA LEU A 154 -7.67 43.14 40.32
C LEU A 154 -7.63 42.08 39.20
N ALA A 155 -7.54 40.82 39.59
CA ALA A 155 -7.62 39.68 38.69
C ALA A 155 -9.09 39.23 38.54
N GLU A 156 -9.33 38.16 37.78
CA GLU A 156 -10.64 37.53 37.70
C GLU A 156 -11.06 36.99 39.07
N GLY A 157 -12.32 37.22 39.43
CA GLY A 157 -12.83 36.76 40.71
C GLY A 157 -14.04 37.55 41.20
N TYR A 158 -14.34 37.34 42.47
CA TYR A 158 -15.44 37.97 43.18
C TYR A 158 -14.87 38.90 44.25
N TYR A 159 -15.31 40.14 44.22
CA TYR A 159 -14.87 41.21 45.09
C TYR A 159 -16.07 41.89 45.73
N THR A 160 -15.87 42.46 46.91
CA THR A 160 -16.87 43.28 47.58
C THR A 160 -16.36 44.70 47.64
N ILE A 161 -17.04 45.62 46.95
CA ILE A 161 -16.79 47.05 47.03
C ILE A 161 -17.51 47.57 48.27
N ARG A 162 -16.81 48.29 49.15
CA ARG A 162 -17.40 49.00 50.28
C ARG A 162 -17.26 50.50 50.07
N VAL A 163 -18.37 51.21 50.15
CA VAL A 163 -18.43 52.66 50.00
C VAL A 163 -18.89 53.28 51.31
N THR A 164 -18.10 54.19 51.84
CA THR A 164 -18.39 54.91 53.10
C THR A 164 -18.57 56.38 52.80
N ALA A 165 -19.66 56.99 53.28
CA ALA A 165 -19.93 58.42 53.17
C ALA A 165 -19.96 59.08 54.54
N LEU A 166 -19.16 60.14 54.70
CA LEU A 166 -18.97 60.86 55.96
C LEU A 166 -19.13 62.36 55.72
N LYS A 167 -19.99 63.01 56.51
CA LYS A 167 -20.07 64.47 56.56
C LYS A 167 -20.36 64.93 58.00
N THR A 168 -19.71 66.01 58.42
CA THR A 168 -19.92 66.57 59.77
C THR A 168 -21.39 66.88 60.03
N TYR A 169 -21.92 66.45 61.18
CA TYR A 169 -23.33 66.57 61.60
C TYR A 169 -24.32 65.63 60.91
N TYR A 170 -23.86 64.76 60.02
CA TYR A 170 -24.69 63.76 59.35
C TYR A 170 -24.28 62.36 59.81
N GLU A 171 -25.26 61.47 59.95
CA GLU A 171 -24.96 60.08 60.27
C GLU A 171 -24.07 59.47 59.16
N PRO A 172 -22.96 58.78 59.52
CA PRO A 172 -22.14 58.09 58.54
C PRO A 172 -22.88 56.90 57.97
N GLN A 173 -22.72 56.66 56.67
CA GLN A 173 -23.37 55.55 55.99
C GLN A 173 -22.37 54.70 55.25
N GLU A 174 -22.68 53.41 55.16
CA GLU A 174 -21.86 52.43 54.46
C GLU A 174 -22.76 51.50 53.64
N ILE A 175 -22.26 51.10 52.46
CA ILE A 175 -22.91 50.10 51.62
C ILE A 175 -21.90 49.21 50.92
N THR A 176 -22.32 48.00 50.60
CA THR A 176 -21.54 47.02 49.86
C THR A 176 -22.15 46.75 48.49
N ILE A 177 -21.31 46.59 47.48
CA ILE A 177 -21.68 46.24 46.09
C ILE A 177 -20.82 45.04 45.68
N GLU A 178 -21.44 44.04 45.06
CA GLU A 178 -20.74 42.86 44.54
C GLU A 178 -20.09 43.19 43.20
N LEU A 179 -18.82 42.83 43.02
CA LEU A 179 -18.07 42.98 41.78
C LEU A 179 -17.57 41.61 41.31
N THR A 180 -18.00 41.20 40.12
CA THR A 180 -17.49 40.00 39.45
C THR A 180 -16.65 40.41 38.24
N ILE A 181 -15.37 40.04 38.25
CA ILE A 181 -14.47 40.22 37.12
C ILE A 181 -14.34 38.87 36.40
N LYS A 182 -14.79 38.81 35.15
CA LYS A 182 -14.73 37.60 34.31
C LYS A 182 -13.49 37.60 33.43
N PRO A 183 -12.91 36.43 33.12
CA PRO A 183 -11.91 36.34 32.06
C PRO A 183 -12.53 36.75 30.72
N ILE A 184 -11.72 37.27 29.83
CA ILE A 184 -12.12 37.73 28.50
C ILE A 184 -12.63 36.53 27.68
N GLY A 185 -13.82 36.68 27.09
CA GLY A 185 -14.42 35.67 26.22
C GLY A 185 -13.63 35.49 24.93
N THR A 186 -13.44 34.25 24.50
CA THR A 186 -12.57 33.93 23.36
C THR A 186 -13.19 32.96 22.35
N LEU A 187 -12.69 32.99 21.13
CA LEU A 187 -13.06 32.06 20.06
C LEU A 187 -11.79 31.51 19.39
N VAL A 188 -11.87 30.28 18.87
CA VAL A 188 -10.84 29.72 17.99
C VAL A 188 -11.44 29.46 16.60
N LEU A 189 -10.72 29.88 15.57
CA LEU A 189 -11.10 29.70 14.17
C LEU A 189 -10.10 28.76 13.49
N TYR A 190 -10.58 27.64 12.97
CA TYR A 190 -9.76 26.61 12.32
C TYR A 190 -10.60 25.74 11.37
N VAL A 191 -9.94 25.04 10.46
CA VAL A 191 -10.55 24.00 9.61
C VAL A 191 -10.43 22.66 10.33
N ASP A 192 -11.52 21.90 10.40
CA ASP A 192 -11.63 20.68 11.18
C ASP A 192 -11.08 19.43 10.48
N THR A 193 -10.79 19.52 9.18
CA THR A 193 -10.38 18.39 8.34
C THR A 193 -9.28 18.80 7.35
N TYR A 194 -8.20 18.02 7.31
CA TYR A 194 -7.11 18.18 6.35
C TYR A 194 -6.78 16.84 5.69
N THR A 195 -6.33 16.89 4.45
CA THR A 195 -5.72 15.76 3.76
C THR A 195 -4.40 16.23 3.17
N MET A 196 -3.36 15.41 3.33
CA MET A 196 -2.04 15.65 2.73
C MET A 196 -1.50 14.35 2.17
N TYR A 197 -0.61 14.45 1.18
CA TYR A 197 0.21 13.33 0.79
C TYR A 197 1.44 13.23 1.69
N VAL A 198 1.97 12.01 1.84
CA VAL A 198 3.09 11.72 2.74
C VAL A 198 4.37 12.48 2.35
N ASP A 199 4.51 12.91 1.10
CA ASP A 199 5.66 13.66 0.57
C ASP A 199 5.48 15.19 0.57
N GLU A 200 4.39 15.69 1.13
CA GLU A 200 4.08 17.12 1.18
C GLU A 200 4.25 17.68 2.59
N ASN A 201 4.57 18.97 2.67
CA ASN A 201 4.51 19.71 3.92
C ASN A 201 3.09 20.28 4.11
N LEU A 202 2.59 20.27 5.34
CA LEU A 202 1.28 20.82 5.67
C LEU A 202 1.39 21.92 6.73
N THR A 203 0.70 23.04 6.48
CA THR A 203 0.51 24.13 7.46
C THR A 203 -0.95 24.21 7.88
N ILE A 204 -1.18 24.21 9.19
CA ILE A 204 -2.52 24.26 9.78
C ILE A 204 -2.62 25.54 10.61
N PRO A 205 -3.26 26.60 10.09
CA PRO A 205 -3.50 27.82 10.83
C PRO A 205 -4.67 27.66 11.81
N ILE A 206 -4.47 28.10 13.04
CA ILE A 206 -5.45 28.18 14.12
C ILE A 206 -5.42 29.62 14.63
N THR A 207 -6.51 30.36 14.52
CA THR A 207 -6.57 31.75 14.95
C THR A 207 -7.30 31.87 16.29
N TYR A 208 -6.68 32.56 17.25
CA TYR A 208 -7.25 32.82 18.56
C TYR A 208 -7.76 34.25 18.65
N TYR A 209 -9.01 34.42 19.08
CA TYR A 209 -9.77 35.66 18.91
C TYR A 209 -10.44 36.09 20.20
N ASP A 210 -10.39 37.38 20.49
CA ASP A 210 -11.09 38.03 21.60
C ASP A 210 -12.51 38.42 21.13
N GLU A 211 -13.53 37.76 21.68
CA GLU A 211 -14.93 38.01 21.31
C GLU A 211 -15.50 39.30 21.92
N VAL A 212 -14.84 39.84 22.95
CA VAL A 212 -15.30 41.04 23.67
C VAL A 212 -14.75 42.29 23.00
N ASN A 213 -13.46 42.29 22.66
CA ASN A 213 -12.76 43.45 22.10
C ASN A 213 -12.58 43.41 20.58
N ASP A 214 -12.93 42.30 19.91
CA ASP A 214 -12.85 42.13 18.46
C ASP A 214 -11.40 42.20 17.92
N VAL A 215 -10.47 41.52 18.60
CA VAL A 215 -9.01 41.56 18.29
C VAL A 215 -8.39 40.17 18.32
N TYR A 216 -7.37 39.94 17.47
CA TYR A 216 -6.57 38.72 17.48
C TYR A 216 -5.68 38.64 18.74
N ILE A 217 -5.68 37.49 19.39
CA ILE A 217 -4.94 37.27 20.63
C ILE A 217 -3.56 36.70 20.31
N GLY A 218 -2.55 37.57 20.19
CA GLY A 218 -1.14 37.17 20.14
C GLY A 218 -0.59 36.69 21.49
N ASP A 219 0.61 36.14 21.49
CA ASP A 219 1.40 35.71 22.66
C ASP A 219 0.71 34.69 23.59
N ALA A 220 -0.40 34.09 23.17
CA ALA A 220 -0.94 32.89 23.81
C ALA A 220 -0.03 31.68 23.57
N ASN A 221 -0.17 30.66 24.40
CA ASN A 221 0.51 29.39 24.26
C ASN A 221 -0.45 28.35 23.67
N LEU A 222 -0.19 27.89 22.44
CA LEU A 222 -0.93 26.79 21.82
C LEU A 222 -0.14 25.50 22.00
N ASN A 223 -0.68 24.53 22.74
CA ASN A 223 -0.14 23.18 22.81
C ASN A 223 -0.97 22.25 21.96
N TYR A 224 -0.33 21.34 21.22
CA TYR A 224 -1.02 20.34 20.41
C TYR A 224 -0.41 18.95 20.55
N GLU A 225 -1.24 17.95 20.29
CA GLU A 225 -0.85 16.56 20.16
C GLU A 225 -1.55 15.95 18.95
N VAL A 226 -0.79 15.17 18.16
CA VAL A 226 -1.30 14.41 17.03
C VAL A 226 -1.27 12.94 17.42
N ARG A 227 -2.44 12.30 17.42
CA ARG A 227 -2.60 10.90 17.81
C ARG A 227 -3.16 10.09 16.66
N ASN A 228 -2.73 8.84 16.52
CA ASN A 228 -3.39 7.91 15.59
C ASN A 228 -4.74 7.43 16.18
N LEU A 229 -5.54 6.70 15.38
CA LEU A 229 -6.82 6.15 15.83
C LEU A 229 -6.71 5.12 16.96
N SER A 230 -5.52 4.57 17.21
CA SER A 230 -5.23 3.70 18.35
C SER A 230 -4.91 4.48 19.64
N GLY A 231 -4.89 5.81 19.59
CA GLY A 231 -4.61 6.69 20.72
C GLY A 231 -3.12 6.91 21.02
N VAL A 232 -2.21 6.44 20.15
CA VAL A 232 -0.76 6.64 20.30
C VAL A 232 -0.40 8.04 19.80
N THR A 233 0.27 8.83 20.64
CA THR A 233 0.81 10.15 20.26
C THR A 233 1.99 9.97 19.31
N MET A 234 1.88 10.56 18.12
CA MET A 234 2.89 10.52 17.07
C MET A 234 3.81 11.75 17.16
N MET A 235 3.22 12.92 17.40
CA MET A 235 3.94 14.18 17.57
C MET A 235 3.17 15.08 18.54
N SER A 236 3.88 16.03 19.15
CA SER A 236 3.31 17.04 20.04
C SER A 236 4.21 18.27 20.04
N GLY A 237 3.64 19.45 20.26
CA GLY A 237 4.42 20.68 20.28
C GLY A 237 3.71 21.83 20.99
N SER A 238 4.45 22.93 21.14
CA SER A 238 3.97 24.20 21.69
C SER A 238 4.34 25.32 20.71
N ILE A 239 3.39 26.21 20.43
CA ILE A 239 3.51 27.30 19.45
C ILE A 239 3.13 28.61 20.14
N ILE A 240 3.90 29.65 19.84
CA ILE A 240 3.62 31.03 20.22
C ILE A 240 3.57 31.86 18.94
N SER A 241 2.67 32.83 18.88
CA SER A 241 2.51 33.71 17.73
C SER A 241 2.14 35.11 18.19
N GLU A 242 2.82 36.14 17.66
CA GLU A 242 2.56 37.54 18.02
C GLU A 242 1.28 38.11 17.37
N ASN A 243 0.84 37.52 16.24
CA ASN A 243 -0.29 38.04 15.46
C ASN A 243 -1.64 37.36 15.75
N GLY A 244 -1.66 36.38 16.67
CA GLY A 244 -2.84 35.60 17.05
C GLY A 244 -3.24 34.47 16.11
N THR A 245 -2.49 34.24 15.02
CA THR A 245 -2.60 33.03 14.19
C THR A 245 -1.43 32.09 14.49
N TYR A 246 -1.75 30.91 14.99
CA TYR A 246 -0.84 29.85 15.39
C TYR A 246 -0.77 28.80 14.29
N ILE A 247 0.43 28.43 13.85
CA ILE A 247 0.61 27.52 12.71
C ILE A 247 1.24 26.23 13.21
N ILE A 248 0.48 25.13 13.14
CA ILE A 248 1.05 23.79 13.25
C ILE A 248 1.66 23.45 11.90
N TYR A 249 2.93 23.03 11.91
CA TYR A 249 3.67 22.61 10.73
C TYR A 249 3.95 21.12 10.83
N ILE A 250 3.63 20.39 9.77
CA ILE A 250 3.90 18.95 9.65
C ILE A 250 4.79 18.79 8.42
N GLU A 251 5.97 18.21 8.62
CA GLU A 251 6.94 17.97 7.56
C GLU A 251 6.58 16.72 6.73
N ALA A 252 6.99 16.73 5.47
CA ALA A 252 6.95 15.55 4.62
C ALA A 252 7.64 14.36 5.31
N MET A 253 7.05 13.17 5.19
CA MET A 253 7.49 11.90 5.80
C MET A 253 7.46 11.86 7.34
N GLU A 254 7.02 12.91 8.03
CA GLU A 254 6.97 12.94 9.49
C GLU A 254 5.90 11.98 10.06
N LEU A 255 4.78 11.85 9.33
CA LEU A 255 3.68 10.94 9.67
C LEU A 255 3.51 9.87 8.59
N PRO A 256 3.40 8.59 8.97
CA PRO A 256 3.08 7.54 7.99
C PRO A 256 1.65 7.69 7.44
N PRO A 257 1.30 6.97 6.36
CA PRO A 257 -0.07 6.97 5.84
C PRO A 257 -1.07 6.49 6.90
N GLY A 258 -2.16 7.22 7.07
CA GLY A 258 -3.12 6.94 8.13
C GLY A 258 -4.08 8.10 8.41
N THR A 259 -4.93 7.90 9.41
CA THR A 259 -5.82 8.95 9.93
C THR A 259 -5.39 9.31 11.35
N TYR A 260 -5.29 10.61 11.59
CA TYR A 260 -4.80 11.20 12.82
C TYR A 260 -5.79 12.21 13.37
N LEU A 261 -5.72 12.38 14.69
CA LEU A 261 -6.48 13.35 15.45
C LEU A 261 -5.51 14.34 16.07
N ILE A 262 -5.61 15.60 15.66
CA ILE A 262 -4.84 16.71 16.22
C ILE A 262 -5.72 17.38 17.26
N THR A 263 -5.39 17.20 18.53
CA THR A 263 -6.03 17.93 19.63
C THR A 263 -5.14 19.08 20.05
N PHE A 264 -5.70 20.26 20.23
CA PHE A 264 -4.95 21.43 20.68
C PHE A 264 -5.66 22.17 21.81
N ASN A 265 -4.88 22.91 22.58
CA ASN A 265 -5.33 23.78 23.66
C ASN A 265 -4.56 25.11 23.58
N VAL A 266 -5.29 26.22 23.48
CA VAL A 266 -4.73 27.58 23.48
C VAL A 266 -5.05 28.25 24.80
N THR A 267 -4.01 28.74 25.47
CA THR A 267 -4.12 29.38 26.78
C THR A 267 -3.38 30.71 26.80
N LYS A 268 -3.99 31.71 27.44
CA LYS A 268 -3.37 33.00 27.76
C LYS A 268 -3.95 33.50 29.08
N GLU A 269 -3.12 34.11 29.92
CA GLU A 269 -3.57 34.72 31.17
C GLU A 269 -4.68 35.74 30.89
N HIS A 270 -5.71 35.76 31.73
CA HIS A 270 -6.91 36.60 31.61
C HIS A 270 -7.89 36.28 30.47
N TYR A 271 -7.59 35.30 29.64
CA TYR A 271 -8.47 34.84 28.57
C TYR A 271 -9.05 33.45 28.87
N VAL A 272 -10.29 33.21 28.46
CA VAL A 272 -10.90 31.87 28.56
C VAL A 272 -10.13 30.89 27.66
N PRO A 273 -9.57 29.79 28.18
CA PRO A 273 -8.83 28.83 27.36
C PRO A 273 -9.74 28.09 26.39
N ARG A 274 -9.21 27.74 25.21
CA ARG A 274 -9.97 27.04 24.17
C ARG A 274 -9.25 25.78 23.70
N VAL A 275 -10.05 24.73 23.55
CA VAL A 275 -9.61 23.45 22.98
C VAL A 275 -10.28 23.22 21.64
N GLY A 276 -9.59 22.52 20.75
CA GLY A 276 -10.13 22.12 19.46
C GLY A 276 -9.54 20.81 18.99
N GLN A 277 -10.15 20.27 17.94
CA GLN A 277 -9.81 18.97 17.39
C GLN A 277 -9.91 19.01 15.87
N ILE A 278 -8.88 18.49 15.20
CA ILE A 278 -8.77 18.44 13.73
C ILE A 278 -8.50 16.99 13.32
N THR A 279 -9.15 16.54 12.26
CA THR A 279 -8.89 15.24 11.63
C THR A 279 -7.92 15.42 10.47
N LEU A 280 -6.81 14.70 10.47
CA LEU A 280 -5.82 14.70 9.40
C LEU A 280 -5.78 13.32 8.74
N THR A 281 -5.91 13.27 7.42
CA THR A 281 -5.68 12.05 6.64
C THR A 281 -4.41 12.19 5.81
N VAL A 282 -3.42 11.33 6.09
CA VAL A 282 -2.16 11.23 5.33
C VAL A 282 -2.27 10.07 4.35
N LYS A 283 -1.99 10.32 3.07
CA LYS A 283 -2.11 9.30 2.01
C LYS A 283 -0.79 9.14 1.26
N LYS A 284 -0.56 7.93 0.72
CA LYS A 284 0.43 7.75 -0.35
C LYS A 284 -0.14 8.25 -1.68
N VAL A 285 0.73 8.62 -2.60
CA VAL A 285 0.35 9.05 -3.95
C VAL A 285 0.00 7.81 -4.78
N ALA A 286 -1.19 7.76 -5.37
CA ALA A 286 -1.60 6.63 -6.20
C ALA A 286 -0.76 6.55 -7.50
N ILE A 287 -0.54 5.33 -8.00
CA ILE A 287 0.19 5.08 -9.25
C ILE A 287 -0.67 4.24 -10.20
N SER A 288 -0.37 4.34 -11.48
CA SER A 288 -0.96 3.54 -12.55
C SER A 288 0.14 2.92 -13.39
N ILE A 289 0.00 1.64 -13.72
CA ILE A 289 1.02 0.86 -14.41
C ILE A 289 0.49 0.49 -15.81
N ALA A 290 1.24 0.84 -16.85
CA ALA A 290 0.97 0.46 -18.24
C ALA A 290 1.99 -0.59 -18.70
N TYR A 291 1.49 -1.76 -19.13
CA TYR A 291 2.30 -2.92 -19.51
C TYR A 291 1.51 -3.84 -20.44
N ASP A 292 2.21 -4.79 -21.08
CA ASP A 292 1.58 -5.85 -21.86
C ASP A 292 1.17 -7.00 -20.94
N GLU A 293 -0.13 -7.31 -20.88
CA GLU A 293 -0.68 -8.36 -20.00
C GLU A 293 -0.32 -9.79 -20.45
N THR A 294 0.13 -9.96 -21.70
CA THR A 294 0.49 -11.25 -22.26
C THR A 294 1.82 -11.19 -23.01
N LEU A 295 2.63 -12.25 -22.88
CA LEU A 295 3.89 -12.39 -23.60
C LEU A 295 4.01 -13.82 -24.14
N ASN A 296 4.15 -13.93 -25.46
CA ASN A 296 4.51 -15.20 -26.10
C ASN A 296 6.00 -15.22 -26.39
N MET A 297 6.68 -16.29 -26.01
CA MET A 297 8.11 -16.47 -26.28
C MET A 297 8.40 -17.91 -26.68
N THR A 298 9.37 -18.11 -27.57
CA THR A 298 9.85 -19.45 -27.92
C THR A 298 10.84 -19.92 -26.86
N TRP A 299 10.87 -21.22 -26.57
CA TRP A 299 11.87 -21.78 -25.66
C TRP A 299 13.30 -21.48 -26.11
N SER A 300 14.18 -21.17 -25.15
CA SER A 300 15.53 -20.62 -25.33
C SER A 300 15.60 -19.14 -25.75
N GLU A 301 14.48 -18.41 -25.79
CA GLU A 301 14.50 -16.95 -25.91
C GLU A 301 14.67 -16.26 -24.54
N ASN A 302 15.23 -15.05 -24.60
CA ASN A 302 15.18 -14.07 -23.52
C ASN A 302 14.39 -12.85 -24.01
N ARG A 303 13.35 -12.46 -23.28
CA ARG A 303 12.52 -11.28 -23.58
C ARG A 303 12.52 -10.34 -22.38
N THR A 304 12.35 -9.06 -22.65
CA THR A 304 12.23 -8.02 -21.63
C THR A 304 10.82 -7.44 -21.68
N ILE A 305 10.15 -7.41 -20.53
CA ILE A 305 8.84 -6.76 -20.36
C ILE A 305 9.09 -5.37 -19.78
N LEU A 306 8.39 -4.37 -20.30
CA LEU A 306 8.46 -2.99 -19.84
C LEU A 306 7.19 -2.62 -19.06
N PHE A 307 7.37 -1.95 -17.93
CA PHE A 307 6.32 -1.42 -17.08
C PHE A 307 6.51 0.09 -17.00
N ASN A 308 5.55 0.86 -17.49
CA ASN A 308 5.57 2.31 -17.42
C ASN A 308 4.63 2.78 -16.32
N ILE A 309 5.16 3.50 -15.34
CA ILE A 309 4.43 3.97 -14.17
C ILE A 309 4.20 5.47 -14.31
N ILE A 310 2.98 5.90 -14.03
CA ILE A 310 2.59 7.30 -13.94
C ILE A 310 1.84 7.50 -12.62
N SER A 311 2.17 8.54 -11.87
CA SER A 311 1.45 8.89 -10.64
C SER A 311 0.11 9.55 -10.98
N GLU A 312 -0.82 9.59 -10.03
CA GLU A 312 -2.08 10.35 -10.19
C GLU A 312 -1.87 11.85 -10.43
N ARG A 313 -0.68 12.36 -10.07
CA ARG A 313 -0.25 13.74 -10.34
C ARG A 313 0.25 13.94 -11.78
N GLY A 314 0.35 12.87 -12.58
CA GLY A 314 0.86 12.89 -13.95
C GLY A 314 2.40 12.87 -14.04
N GLU A 315 3.08 12.64 -12.92
CA GLU A 315 4.53 12.56 -12.84
C GLU A 315 5.00 11.13 -13.11
N LYS A 316 6.26 11.01 -13.53
CA LYS A 316 6.93 9.72 -13.70
C LYS A 316 7.72 9.44 -12.42
N PRO A 317 7.22 8.55 -11.55
CA PRO A 317 7.81 8.33 -10.25
C PRO A 317 9.18 7.65 -10.37
N GLU A 318 10.14 8.12 -9.57
CA GLU A 318 11.47 7.51 -9.43
C GLU A 318 11.59 6.79 -8.08
N GLY A 319 12.47 5.79 -8.00
CA GLY A 319 12.76 5.09 -6.75
C GLY A 319 11.64 4.19 -6.23
N ILE A 320 10.72 3.76 -7.10
CA ILE A 320 9.75 2.72 -6.75
C ILE A 320 10.49 1.38 -6.62
N ALA A 321 10.29 0.70 -5.49
CA ALA A 321 10.78 -0.65 -5.31
C ALA A 321 9.94 -1.61 -6.18
N ILE A 322 10.63 -2.40 -6.98
CA ILE A 322 10.05 -3.39 -7.87
C ILE A 322 10.52 -4.79 -7.47
N ASN A 323 9.58 -5.74 -7.39
CA ASN A 323 9.90 -7.15 -7.17
C ASN A 323 9.06 -8.04 -8.09
N ALA A 324 9.71 -8.90 -8.86
CA ALA A 324 9.06 -9.77 -9.84
C ALA A 324 9.25 -11.24 -9.46
N THR A 325 8.14 -11.96 -9.31
CA THR A 325 8.12 -13.39 -9.00
C THR A 325 7.36 -14.13 -10.08
N LEU A 326 7.99 -15.18 -10.62
CA LEU A 326 7.42 -16.03 -11.65
C LEU A 326 6.80 -17.27 -11.01
N TYR A 327 5.56 -17.55 -11.38
CA TYR A 327 4.78 -18.69 -10.93
C TYR A 327 4.44 -19.60 -12.10
N ASP A 328 4.30 -20.90 -11.84
CA ASP A 328 3.77 -21.87 -12.80
C ASP A 328 2.23 -21.89 -12.82
N GLU A 329 1.65 -22.77 -13.65
CA GLU A 329 0.18 -22.93 -13.77
C GLU A 329 -0.50 -23.35 -12.46
N SER A 330 0.25 -23.95 -11.53
CA SER A 330 -0.24 -24.35 -10.21
C SER A 330 -0.01 -23.29 -9.13
N LEU A 331 0.44 -22.09 -9.53
CA LEU A 331 0.79 -20.98 -8.65
C LEU A 331 1.90 -21.32 -7.66
N THR A 332 2.83 -22.21 -8.03
CA THR A 332 4.05 -22.45 -7.26
C THR A 332 5.16 -21.54 -7.77
N ILE A 333 5.99 -21.04 -6.84
CA ILE A 333 7.08 -20.13 -7.16
C ILE A 333 8.14 -20.90 -7.96
N VAL A 334 8.38 -20.45 -9.18
CA VAL A 334 9.46 -20.96 -10.03
C VAL A 334 10.75 -20.25 -9.66
N THR A 335 10.73 -18.91 -9.70
CA THR A 335 11.91 -18.09 -9.41
C THR A 335 11.52 -16.61 -9.21
N THR A 336 12.44 -15.83 -8.63
CA THR A 336 12.36 -14.37 -8.62
C THR A 336 13.25 -13.81 -9.72
N LEU A 337 12.75 -12.83 -10.46
CA LEU A 337 13.45 -12.27 -11.61
C LEU A 337 14.09 -10.92 -11.26
N PRO A 338 15.30 -10.65 -11.81
CA PRO A 338 15.93 -9.36 -11.62
C PRO A 338 15.11 -8.27 -12.32
N CYS A 339 14.91 -7.19 -11.59
CA CYS A 339 14.20 -6.00 -12.05
C CYS A 339 15.21 -4.87 -12.25
N ILE A 340 15.05 -4.10 -13.32
CA ILE A 340 15.93 -2.97 -13.64
C ILE A 340 15.07 -1.72 -13.76
N ASP A 341 15.39 -0.70 -12.96
CA ASP A 341 14.89 0.67 -13.13
C ASP A 341 15.62 1.31 -14.33
N GLN A 342 14.86 1.66 -15.36
CA GLN A 342 15.38 2.30 -16.58
C GLN A 342 15.36 3.83 -16.47
N GLY A 343 14.84 4.38 -15.37
CA GLY A 343 14.57 5.79 -15.18
C GLY A 343 13.26 6.23 -15.83
N ASP A 344 12.87 7.49 -15.59
CA ASP A 344 11.71 8.13 -16.25
C ASP A 344 10.37 7.37 -16.04
N GLY A 345 10.23 6.71 -14.90
CA GLY A 345 9.06 5.89 -14.54
C GLY A 345 8.97 4.57 -15.30
N THR A 346 10.03 4.14 -15.97
CA THR A 346 10.05 2.88 -16.73
C THR A 346 10.87 1.83 -16.00
N TYR A 347 10.27 0.66 -15.79
CA TYR A 347 10.89 -0.51 -15.18
C TYR A 347 10.89 -1.67 -16.15
N SER A 348 11.85 -2.58 -15.99
CA SER A 348 11.98 -3.72 -16.88
C SER A 348 12.29 -5.02 -16.14
N VAL A 349 11.69 -6.11 -16.62
CA VAL A 349 11.93 -7.46 -16.11
C VAL A 349 12.34 -8.35 -17.28
N SER A 350 13.50 -9.01 -17.16
CA SER A 350 14.00 -9.94 -18.17
C SER A 350 13.61 -11.37 -17.82
N VAL A 351 12.97 -12.05 -18.76
CA VAL A 351 12.51 -13.43 -18.61
C VAL A 351 13.30 -14.32 -19.56
N ASP A 352 14.09 -15.24 -19.01
CA ASP A 352 14.83 -16.26 -19.75
C ASP A 352 14.08 -17.60 -19.69
N SER A 353 13.62 -18.08 -20.84
CA SER A 353 12.82 -19.31 -20.95
C SER A 353 13.62 -20.61 -20.78
N TRP A 354 14.94 -20.55 -20.61
CA TRP A 354 15.82 -21.73 -20.57
C TRP A 354 15.46 -22.78 -19.52
N ASN A 355 15.01 -22.34 -18.35
CA ASN A 355 14.59 -23.22 -17.25
C ASN A 355 13.07 -23.41 -17.18
N LEU A 356 12.33 -22.91 -18.18
CA LEU A 356 10.89 -23.04 -18.27
C LEU A 356 10.52 -24.22 -19.17
N THR A 357 9.35 -24.80 -18.91
CA THR A 357 8.80 -25.94 -19.64
C THR A 357 8.04 -25.45 -20.87
N PRO A 358 8.40 -25.91 -22.09
CA PRO A 358 7.67 -25.58 -23.30
C PRO A 358 6.25 -26.13 -23.31
N GLY A 359 5.33 -25.38 -23.92
CA GLY A 359 3.90 -25.67 -23.95
C GLY A 359 3.16 -25.27 -22.67
N SER A 360 3.85 -24.71 -21.68
CA SER A 360 3.27 -24.28 -20.40
C SER A 360 3.07 -22.76 -20.33
N THR A 361 2.12 -22.37 -19.51
CA THR A 361 1.82 -20.97 -19.16
C THR A 361 2.43 -20.63 -17.79
N TYR A 362 2.99 -19.44 -17.67
CA TYR A 362 3.54 -18.91 -16.44
C TYR A 362 2.90 -17.57 -16.11
N TYR A 363 2.87 -17.21 -14.83
CA TYR A 363 2.33 -15.93 -14.36
C TYR A 363 3.44 -15.14 -13.69
N LEU A 364 3.78 -13.99 -14.25
CA LEU A 364 4.73 -13.06 -13.67
C LEU A 364 3.97 -12.04 -12.84
N TYR A 365 4.09 -12.14 -11.52
CA TYR A 365 3.58 -11.14 -10.59
C TYR A 365 4.67 -10.12 -10.32
N VAL A 366 4.38 -8.85 -10.58
CA VAL A 366 5.31 -7.74 -10.36
C VAL A 366 4.67 -6.78 -9.36
N TYR A 367 5.33 -6.64 -8.22
CA TYR A 367 4.95 -5.71 -7.16
C TYR A 367 5.68 -4.38 -7.33
N PHE A 368 4.96 -3.29 -7.14
CA PHE A 368 5.47 -1.92 -7.11
C PHE A 368 5.07 -1.25 -5.81
N GLY A 369 6.03 -0.62 -5.13
CA GLY A 369 5.72 0.16 -3.93
C GLY A 369 6.88 1.03 -3.47
N SER A 370 6.59 2.11 -2.77
CA SER A 370 7.59 2.89 -2.04
C SER A 370 6.99 3.48 -0.76
N ASP A 371 7.79 4.22 0.01
CA ASP A 371 7.28 4.97 1.15
C ASP A 371 6.33 6.11 0.71
N ILE A 372 6.48 6.59 -0.52
CA ILE A 372 5.74 7.72 -1.11
C ILE A 372 4.52 7.26 -1.90
N TYR A 373 4.71 6.24 -2.74
CA TYR A 373 3.74 5.78 -3.72
C TYR A 373 2.95 4.59 -3.20
N ALA A 374 1.65 4.56 -3.52
CA ALA A 374 0.77 3.47 -3.18
C ALA A 374 1.29 2.15 -3.78
N GLU A 375 0.97 1.06 -3.09
CA GLU A 375 1.36 -0.28 -3.52
C GLU A 375 0.40 -0.74 -4.60
N GLU A 376 0.95 -1.25 -5.70
CA GLU A 376 0.20 -1.76 -6.85
C GLU A 376 0.89 -3.00 -7.42
N ASP A 377 0.12 -3.87 -8.06
CA ASP A 377 0.61 -5.09 -8.69
C ASP A 377 0.23 -5.20 -10.18
N ALA A 378 1.11 -5.85 -10.92
CA ALA A 378 0.91 -6.19 -12.33
C ALA A 378 1.08 -7.69 -12.53
N ILE A 379 0.23 -8.28 -13.39
CA ILE A 379 0.25 -9.72 -13.67
C ILE A 379 0.41 -9.90 -15.18
N VAL A 380 1.52 -10.52 -15.59
CA VAL A 380 1.77 -10.85 -17.00
C VAL A 380 1.65 -12.35 -17.21
N THR A 381 0.82 -12.76 -18.16
CA THR A 381 0.68 -14.15 -18.58
C THR A 381 1.72 -14.47 -19.65
N ILE A 382 2.64 -15.39 -19.37
CA ILE A 382 3.74 -15.75 -20.25
C ILE A 382 3.49 -17.14 -20.81
N TYR A 383 3.35 -17.26 -22.12
CA TYR A 383 3.28 -18.55 -22.81
C TYR A 383 4.64 -18.89 -23.43
N VAL A 384 5.18 -20.05 -23.08
CA VAL A 384 6.45 -20.55 -23.63
C VAL A 384 6.14 -21.57 -24.73
N ASP A 385 6.31 -21.19 -25.98
CA ASP A 385 6.12 -22.09 -27.12
C ASP A 385 7.32 -23.03 -27.29
N TYR A 386 7.07 -24.15 -27.95
CA TYR A 386 8.08 -25.11 -28.33
C TYR A 386 9.02 -24.55 -29.39
N LEU A 387 10.24 -25.11 -29.43
CA LEU A 387 11.17 -24.86 -30.51
C LEU A 387 10.71 -25.58 -31.78
N GLU A 388 10.60 -24.84 -32.89
CA GLU A 388 10.28 -25.40 -34.20
C GLU A 388 11.54 -25.69 -35.02
N ILE A 389 11.60 -26.90 -35.56
CA ILE A 389 12.69 -27.37 -36.42
C ILE A 389 12.13 -27.96 -37.72
N TYR A 390 12.93 -27.91 -38.78
CA TYR A 390 12.57 -28.34 -40.11
C TYR A 390 13.61 -29.30 -40.65
N LEU A 391 13.15 -30.44 -41.17
CA LEU A 391 13.98 -31.42 -41.86
C LEU A 391 13.95 -31.14 -43.36
N ARG A 392 15.14 -31.08 -43.98
CA ARG A 392 15.32 -31.04 -45.43
C ARG A 392 15.98 -32.35 -45.88
N TYR A 393 15.34 -33.03 -46.81
CA TYR A 393 15.81 -34.30 -47.37
C TYR A 393 15.59 -34.28 -48.88
N GLU A 394 16.35 -35.10 -49.61
CA GLU A 394 16.29 -35.14 -51.08
C GLU A 394 15.13 -36.00 -51.57
N GLU A 395 15.03 -37.24 -51.08
CA GLU A 395 14.03 -38.22 -51.49
C GLU A 395 13.52 -39.02 -50.29
N THR A 396 12.28 -39.51 -50.36
CA THR A 396 11.67 -40.38 -49.32
C THR A 396 11.66 -41.85 -49.73
N SER A 397 12.14 -42.18 -50.93
CA SER A 397 12.19 -43.55 -51.44
C SER A 397 13.40 -43.76 -52.33
N TYR A 398 14.24 -44.73 -52.01
CA TYR A 398 15.43 -45.09 -52.77
C TYR A 398 15.34 -46.53 -53.28
N SER A 399 15.81 -46.78 -54.50
CA SER A 399 16.01 -48.14 -55.02
C SER A 399 17.48 -48.50 -54.92
N VAL A 400 17.77 -49.69 -54.38
CA VAL A 400 19.13 -50.16 -54.10
C VAL A 400 19.35 -51.50 -54.80
N GLU A 401 20.28 -51.52 -55.75
CA GLU A 401 20.66 -52.75 -56.44
C GLU A 401 21.88 -53.40 -55.78
N LYS A 402 21.71 -54.61 -55.26
CA LYS A 402 22.80 -55.40 -54.66
C LYS A 402 23.69 -56.01 -55.74
N ASN A 403 25.01 -56.03 -55.53
CA ASN A 403 25.93 -56.75 -56.41
C ASN A 403 25.58 -58.27 -56.40
N PRO A 404 25.32 -58.90 -57.56
CA PRO A 404 24.95 -60.32 -57.61
C PRO A 404 26.01 -61.27 -57.04
N ILE A 405 27.30 -60.94 -57.17
CA ILE A 405 28.41 -61.84 -56.81
C ILE A 405 28.81 -61.66 -55.34
N THR A 406 28.95 -60.42 -54.87
CA THR A 406 29.41 -60.14 -53.50
C THR A 406 28.26 -59.92 -52.52
N GLY A 407 27.03 -59.69 -53.01
CA GLY A 407 25.91 -59.26 -52.18
C GLY A 407 26.04 -57.83 -51.68
N GLY A 408 27.08 -57.09 -52.05
CA GLY A 408 27.33 -55.76 -51.49
C GLY A 408 26.57 -54.64 -52.18
N ALA A 409 26.06 -53.71 -51.39
CA ALA A 409 25.59 -52.40 -51.81
C ALA A 409 25.66 -51.44 -50.61
N ALA A 410 25.77 -50.14 -50.88
CA ALA A 410 25.73 -49.12 -49.84
C ALA A 410 24.87 -47.94 -50.30
N SER A 411 24.09 -47.37 -49.38
CA SER A 411 23.29 -46.16 -49.62
C SER A 411 23.68 -45.09 -48.64
N THR A 412 23.95 -43.88 -49.13
CA THR A 412 24.27 -42.73 -48.29
C THR A 412 23.12 -41.74 -48.33
N ILE A 413 22.55 -41.42 -47.17
CA ILE A 413 21.53 -40.37 -47.03
C ILE A 413 22.16 -39.17 -46.35
N THR A 414 21.79 -37.97 -46.81
CA THR A 414 22.09 -36.71 -46.14
C THR A 414 20.80 -35.98 -45.80
N ILE A 415 20.66 -35.50 -44.57
CA ILE A 415 19.50 -34.73 -44.08
C ILE A 415 19.98 -33.44 -43.47
N GLY A 416 19.37 -32.32 -43.86
CA GLY A 416 19.58 -31.03 -43.22
C GLY A 416 18.55 -30.78 -42.12
N ILE A 417 19.00 -30.30 -40.97
CA ILE A 417 18.15 -29.92 -39.83
C ILE A 417 18.34 -28.43 -39.61
N PHE A 418 17.24 -27.68 -39.62
CA PHE A 418 17.25 -26.22 -39.51
C PHE A 418 16.22 -25.76 -38.47
N TYR A 419 16.51 -24.67 -37.76
CA TYR A 419 15.51 -23.92 -37.00
C TYR A 419 14.55 -23.18 -37.95
N GLU A 420 13.42 -22.69 -37.45
CA GLU A 420 12.44 -21.92 -38.23
C GLU A 420 13.06 -20.73 -38.98
N ASN A 421 13.99 -20.02 -38.33
CA ASN A 421 14.71 -18.90 -38.94
C ASN A 421 15.74 -19.31 -40.02
N GLY A 422 15.81 -20.60 -40.36
CA GLY A 422 16.70 -21.16 -41.39
C GLY A 422 18.14 -21.41 -40.91
N LEU A 423 18.46 -21.16 -39.64
CA LEU A 423 19.77 -21.47 -39.09
C LEU A 423 19.97 -22.99 -38.95
N PRO A 424 21.15 -23.53 -39.30
CA PRO A 424 21.43 -24.96 -39.18
C PRO A 424 21.52 -25.41 -37.72
N VAL A 425 21.01 -26.61 -37.44
CA VAL A 425 21.07 -27.26 -36.13
C VAL A 425 22.28 -28.18 -36.08
N SER A 426 23.42 -27.67 -35.59
CA SER A 426 24.65 -28.44 -35.42
C SER A 426 24.72 -29.22 -34.10
N ASN A 427 25.55 -30.26 -34.05
CA ASN A 427 25.78 -31.13 -32.88
C ASN A 427 24.51 -31.76 -32.26
N ALA A 428 23.47 -31.96 -33.07
CA ALA A 428 22.28 -32.70 -32.65
C ALA A 428 22.59 -34.19 -32.57
N GLY A 429 22.05 -34.86 -31.55
CA GLY A 429 22.01 -36.32 -31.52
C GLY A 429 20.88 -36.80 -32.41
N VAL A 430 21.22 -37.30 -33.59
CA VAL A 430 20.25 -37.83 -34.54
C VAL A 430 20.42 -39.33 -34.62
N ILE A 431 19.35 -40.07 -34.32
CA ILE A 431 19.31 -41.52 -34.36
C ILE A 431 18.53 -42.01 -35.57
N TYR A 432 18.87 -43.19 -36.04
CA TYR A 432 18.06 -43.92 -37.01
C TYR A 432 17.73 -45.32 -36.53
N GLU A 433 16.56 -45.80 -36.95
CA GLU A 433 16.10 -47.17 -36.83
C GLU A 433 15.83 -47.69 -38.25
N LEU A 434 16.52 -48.75 -38.65
CA LEU A 434 16.23 -49.46 -39.89
C LEU A 434 15.26 -50.60 -39.58
N ILE A 435 14.12 -50.60 -40.25
CA ILE A 435 12.99 -51.49 -39.98
C ILE A 435 12.74 -52.36 -41.22
N CYS A 436 12.57 -53.66 -41.04
CA CYS A 436 12.22 -54.61 -42.10
C CYS A 436 11.13 -55.55 -41.59
N GLY A 437 10.04 -55.72 -42.34
CA GLY A 437 8.95 -56.63 -41.96
C GLY A 437 8.27 -56.30 -40.62
N GLY A 438 8.43 -55.07 -40.12
CA GLY A 438 7.87 -54.60 -38.84
C GLY A 438 8.84 -54.70 -37.64
N GLU A 439 10.03 -55.26 -37.81
CA GLU A 439 11.05 -55.35 -36.75
C GLU A 439 12.21 -54.38 -36.99
N VAL A 440 12.73 -53.78 -35.92
CA VAL A 440 13.94 -52.95 -35.95
C VAL A 440 15.14 -53.87 -36.06
N ILE A 441 15.84 -53.79 -37.19
CA ILE A 441 16.97 -54.67 -37.50
C ILE A 441 18.33 -54.02 -37.25
N GLU A 442 18.41 -52.69 -37.25
CA GLU A 442 19.62 -51.93 -37.01
C GLU A 442 19.25 -50.56 -36.42
N THR A 443 20.00 -50.12 -35.42
CA THR A 443 19.92 -48.76 -34.89
C THR A 443 21.30 -48.13 -34.91
N GLY A 444 21.36 -46.82 -35.13
CA GLY A 444 22.62 -46.10 -35.13
C GLY A 444 22.43 -44.60 -35.05
N TYR A 445 23.53 -43.87 -35.14
CA TYR A 445 23.57 -42.42 -35.11
C TYR A 445 23.95 -41.87 -36.48
N LEU A 446 23.37 -40.74 -36.88
CA LEU A 446 23.89 -39.98 -38.00
C LEU A 446 25.02 -39.08 -37.49
N GLU A 447 26.07 -38.95 -38.30
CA GLU A 447 27.17 -38.04 -38.02
C GLU A 447 26.94 -36.73 -38.76
N GLU A 448 27.29 -35.60 -38.14
CA GLU A 448 27.25 -34.31 -38.82
C GLU A 448 28.30 -34.30 -39.94
N TYR A 449 27.84 -34.08 -41.16
CA TYR A 449 28.66 -34.09 -42.37
C TYR A 449 29.22 -32.70 -42.62
N ASP A 450 30.55 -32.60 -42.51
CA ASP A 450 31.31 -31.38 -42.76
C ASP A 450 30.79 -30.18 -41.94
N PRO A 451 30.94 -30.20 -40.60
CA PRO A 451 30.41 -29.15 -39.72
C PRO A 451 30.98 -27.75 -40.00
N GLU A 452 32.16 -27.66 -40.64
CA GLU A 452 32.82 -26.39 -40.95
C GLU A 452 32.27 -25.74 -42.22
N MET A 453 31.93 -26.53 -43.26
CA MET A 453 31.43 -25.99 -44.54
C MET A 453 29.93 -26.20 -44.78
N SER A 454 29.28 -27.13 -44.07
CA SER A 454 27.86 -27.46 -44.21
C SER A 454 27.21 -27.82 -42.87
N PRO A 455 27.21 -26.89 -41.89
CA PRO A 455 26.61 -27.11 -40.59
C PRO A 455 25.14 -27.52 -40.70
N GLY A 456 24.70 -28.37 -39.77
CA GLY A 456 23.33 -28.87 -39.66
C GLY A 456 22.95 -29.95 -40.66
N LYS A 457 23.90 -30.48 -41.46
CA LYS A 457 23.68 -31.65 -42.32
C LYS A 457 24.20 -32.91 -41.65
N TYR A 458 23.39 -33.96 -41.65
CA TYR A 458 23.70 -35.24 -41.02
C TYR A 458 23.69 -36.34 -42.07
N ARG A 459 24.67 -37.24 -42.01
CA ARG A 459 24.86 -38.31 -42.98
C ARG A 459 24.86 -39.67 -42.31
N VAL A 460 24.20 -40.64 -42.95
CA VAL A 460 24.32 -42.07 -42.64
C VAL A 460 24.64 -42.83 -43.91
N THR A 461 25.50 -43.84 -43.80
CA THR A 461 25.74 -44.81 -44.88
C THR A 461 25.31 -46.19 -44.42
N ILE A 462 24.25 -46.72 -45.03
CA ILE A 462 23.72 -48.05 -44.75
C ILE A 462 24.43 -49.05 -45.66
N LYS A 463 25.03 -50.08 -45.05
CA LYS A 463 25.61 -51.21 -45.76
C LYS A 463 24.59 -52.34 -45.87
N TRP A 464 24.37 -52.82 -47.09
CA TRP A 464 23.37 -53.82 -47.43
C TRP A 464 23.96 -55.23 -47.61
N ASP A 465 25.27 -55.40 -47.43
CA ASP A 465 25.99 -56.66 -47.65
C ASP A 465 25.28 -57.86 -46.98
N ASP A 466 25.01 -57.72 -45.68
CA ASP A 466 24.45 -58.78 -44.83
C ASP A 466 22.92 -58.79 -44.74
N LYS A 467 22.23 -57.91 -45.49
CA LYS A 467 20.77 -57.72 -45.41
C LYS A 467 20.05 -58.37 -46.59
N SER A 468 19.00 -59.16 -46.37
CA SER A 468 18.29 -59.83 -47.47
C SER A 468 17.56 -58.82 -48.39
N PRO A 469 17.40 -59.07 -49.70
CA PRO A 469 16.55 -58.24 -50.55
C PRO A 469 15.14 -58.08 -49.97
N ASP A 470 14.72 -56.87 -49.62
CA ASP A 470 13.38 -56.57 -49.11
C ASP A 470 13.11 -55.04 -49.11
N THR A 471 11.93 -54.65 -48.67
CA THR A 471 11.61 -53.24 -48.37
C THR A 471 12.01 -52.91 -46.94
N TYR A 472 12.89 -51.92 -46.82
CA TYR A 472 13.37 -51.39 -45.56
C TYR A 472 12.82 -49.98 -45.33
N ILE A 473 12.55 -49.62 -44.08
CA ILE A 473 12.14 -48.28 -43.68
C ILE A 473 13.21 -47.75 -42.74
N LEU A 474 13.86 -46.66 -43.12
CA LEU A 474 14.75 -45.91 -42.25
C LEU A 474 13.94 -44.83 -41.54
N ARG A 475 13.68 -45.01 -40.25
CA ARG A 475 13.07 -44.01 -39.40
C ARG A 475 14.16 -43.18 -38.74
N ILE A 476 14.08 -41.87 -38.84
CA ILE A 476 15.08 -40.95 -38.30
C ILE A 476 14.41 -40.06 -37.27
N ARG A 477 15.03 -39.98 -36.09
CA ARG A 477 14.55 -39.19 -34.96
C ARG A 477 15.67 -38.33 -34.41
N ILE A 478 15.31 -37.11 -34.03
CA ILE A 478 16.20 -36.25 -33.27
C ILE A 478 16.01 -36.57 -31.79
N GLU A 479 17.06 -37.06 -31.16
CA GLU A 479 17.09 -37.43 -29.75
C GLU A 479 17.49 -36.23 -28.87
N SER A 480 18.43 -35.41 -29.34
CA SER A 480 18.91 -34.28 -28.56
C SER A 480 19.40 -33.12 -29.42
N LEU A 481 19.32 -31.93 -28.86
CA LEU A 481 19.83 -30.68 -29.43
C LEU A 481 20.97 -30.13 -28.57
N TYR A 482 21.88 -29.38 -29.20
CA TYR A 482 22.94 -28.68 -28.48
C TYR A 482 22.67 -27.16 -28.51
N ILE A 483 22.15 -26.62 -27.42
CA ILE A 483 21.72 -25.22 -27.31
C ILE A 483 22.41 -24.60 -26.09
N ARG A 484 22.92 -23.36 -26.23
CA ARG A 484 23.65 -22.63 -25.18
C ARG A 484 24.76 -23.45 -24.49
N GLY A 485 25.45 -24.29 -25.24
CA GLY A 485 26.57 -25.10 -24.74
C GLY A 485 26.15 -26.37 -23.96
N LYS A 486 24.86 -26.72 -23.93
CA LYS A 486 24.33 -27.90 -23.24
C LYS A 486 23.53 -28.80 -24.18
N ARG A 487 23.61 -30.11 -23.94
CA ARG A 487 22.80 -31.12 -24.64
C ARG A 487 21.43 -31.22 -23.96
N VAL A 488 20.36 -31.11 -24.74
CA VAL A 488 18.98 -31.09 -24.27
C VAL A 488 18.19 -32.15 -25.00
N ASP A 489 17.30 -32.86 -24.31
CA ASP A 489 16.42 -33.86 -24.94
C ASP A 489 15.42 -33.16 -25.86
N ALA A 490 15.46 -33.53 -27.13
CA ALA A 490 14.62 -32.94 -28.17
C ALA A 490 13.11 -33.17 -27.90
N SER A 491 12.76 -34.27 -27.24
CA SER A 491 11.36 -34.61 -26.97
C SER A 491 10.66 -33.67 -25.99
N ASN A 492 11.43 -32.97 -25.15
CA ASN A 492 10.90 -32.03 -24.16
C ASN A 492 10.78 -30.60 -24.68
N VAL A 493 11.50 -30.26 -25.76
CA VAL A 493 11.64 -28.87 -26.21
C VAL A 493 11.16 -28.60 -27.62
N ILE A 494 10.99 -29.64 -28.44
CA ILE A 494 10.50 -29.52 -29.81
C ILE A 494 9.01 -29.80 -29.86
N LYS A 495 8.28 -29.06 -30.70
CA LYS A 495 6.82 -29.15 -30.83
C LYS A 495 6.38 -30.56 -31.20
N PRO A 496 5.43 -31.17 -30.45
CA PRO A 496 4.89 -32.48 -30.80
C PRO A 496 4.07 -32.39 -32.11
N VAL A 497 4.29 -33.36 -33.00
CA VAL A 497 3.79 -33.40 -34.38
C VAL A 497 2.26 -33.29 -34.43
N THR A 498 1.77 -32.10 -34.72
CA THR A 498 0.38 -31.91 -35.18
C THR A 498 0.45 -31.06 -36.44
N LEU A 499 0.47 -31.74 -37.58
CA LEU A 499 0.58 -31.22 -38.95
C LEU A 499 1.85 -30.42 -39.29
N GLY A 500 2.81 -31.09 -39.95
CA GLY A 500 3.80 -30.41 -40.83
C GLY A 500 5.25 -30.33 -40.35
N VAL A 501 5.57 -30.78 -39.14
CA VAL A 501 6.95 -30.81 -38.62
C VAL A 501 7.31 -32.24 -38.20
N HIS A 502 8.25 -32.85 -38.91
CA HIS A 502 8.57 -34.28 -38.81
C HIS A 502 9.43 -34.60 -37.56
N ARG A 503 8.82 -35.10 -36.48
CA ARG A 503 9.56 -35.72 -35.37
C ARG A 503 10.23 -37.03 -35.79
N ASP A 504 9.57 -37.78 -36.67
CA ASP A 504 10.08 -39.00 -37.28
C ASP A 504 10.03 -38.82 -38.81
N LEU A 505 11.18 -38.91 -39.48
CA LEU A 505 11.27 -38.97 -40.94
C LEU A 505 11.42 -40.43 -41.34
N GLU A 506 10.50 -40.93 -42.17
CA GLU A 506 10.56 -42.30 -42.70
C GLU A 506 11.00 -42.27 -44.17
N ILE A 507 12.13 -42.92 -44.46
CA ILE A 507 12.67 -43.09 -45.81
C ILE A 507 12.60 -44.56 -46.19
N SER A 508 11.94 -44.88 -47.30
CA SER A 508 11.82 -46.25 -47.80
C SER A 508 13.00 -46.63 -48.68
N PHE A 509 13.50 -47.85 -48.52
CA PHE A 509 14.52 -48.46 -49.36
C PHE A 509 13.98 -49.74 -49.96
N ASN A 510 13.92 -49.82 -51.29
CA ASN A 510 13.63 -51.05 -51.99
C ASN A 510 14.95 -51.70 -52.41
N VAL A 511 15.33 -52.78 -51.73
CA VAL A 511 16.60 -53.46 -51.95
C VAL A 511 16.37 -54.74 -52.74
N ASP A 512 16.92 -54.82 -53.95
CA ASP A 512 16.81 -56.00 -54.81
C ASP A 512 18.13 -56.31 -55.52
N TYR A 513 18.25 -57.50 -56.11
CA TYR A 513 19.31 -57.80 -57.07
C TYR A 513 18.92 -57.30 -58.45
N PRO A 514 19.89 -56.89 -59.29
CA PRO A 514 19.60 -56.57 -60.68
C PRO A 514 19.00 -57.82 -61.35
N PHE A 515 17.93 -57.61 -62.13
CA PHE A 515 17.09 -58.65 -62.75
C PHE A 515 16.25 -59.51 -61.77
N GLY A 516 16.13 -59.06 -60.52
CA GLY A 516 15.22 -59.61 -59.53
C GLY A 516 15.83 -60.71 -58.65
N THR A 517 15.09 -61.03 -57.60
CA THR A 517 15.42 -62.06 -56.61
C THR A 517 14.59 -63.32 -56.82
N ILE A 518 15.20 -64.49 -56.66
CA ILE A 518 14.51 -65.78 -56.56
C ILE A 518 14.73 -66.40 -55.18
N THR A 519 13.67 -66.96 -54.60
CA THR A 519 13.74 -67.64 -53.31
C THR A 519 13.93 -69.14 -53.52
N ILE A 520 15.08 -69.67 -53.12
CA ILE A 520 15.36 -71.12 -53.16
C ILE A 520 15.83 -71.56 -51.78
N PHE A 521 15.23 -72.63 -51.24
CA PHE A 521 15.49 -73.15 -49.88
C PHE A 521 15.40 -72.09 -48.78
N GLY A 522 14.45 -71.16 -48.89
CA GLY A 522 14.23 -70.09 -47.90
C GLY A 522 15.27 -68.97 -47.92
N ARG A 523 16.23 -68.98 -48.86
CA ARG A 523 17.19 -67.88 -49.06
C ARG A 523 16.87 -67.13 -50.35
N LYS A 524 16.86 -65.80 -50.25
CA LYS A 524 16.72 -64.87 -51.38
C LYS A 524 18.07 -64.76 -52.11
N MET A 525 18.11 -65.12 -53.39
CA MET A 525 19.33 -65.17 -54.21
C MET A 525 19.15 -64.44 -55.55
N PRO A 526 20.24 -63.93 -56.16
CA PRO A 526 20.17 -63.23 -57.45
C PRO A 526 19.78 -64.16 -58.59
N VAL A 527 18.74 -63.78 -59.34
CA VAL A 527 18.27 -64.54 -60.53
C VAL A 527 19.41 -64.77 -61.53
N VAL A 528 20.27 -63.77 -61.72
CA VAL A 528 21.41 -63.79 -62.66
C VAL A 528 22.41 -64.91 -62.38
N ILE A 529 22.60 -65.33 -61.12
CA ILE A 529 23.54 -66.41 -60.79
C ILE A 529 22.80 -67.75 -60.77
N VAL A 530 21.64 -67.76 -60.14
CA VAL A 530 20.91 -68.99 -59.88
C VAL A 530 20.44 -69.63 -61.17
N VAL A 531 19.81 -68.89 -62.08
CA VAL A 531 19.21 -69.46 -63.29
C VAL A 531 20.27 -70.08 -64.22
N PRO A 532 21.41 -69.41 -64.55
CA PRO A 532 22.44 -70.03 -65.36
C PRO A 532 23.10 -71.26 -64.70
N VAL A 533 23.31 -71.24 -63.38
CA VAL A 533 23.86 -72.40 -62.65
C VAL A 533 22.88 -73.57 -62.64
N LEU A 534 21.58 -73.32 -62.42
CA LEU A 534 20.54 -74.36 -62.48
C LEU A 534 20.47 -74.97 -63.88
N VAL A 535 20.53 -74.14 -64.93
CA VAL A 535 20.59 -74.60 -66.33
C VAL A 535 21.86 -75.42 -66.58
N ALA A 536 23.02 -75.03 -66.05
CA ALA A 536 24.28 -75.78 -66.19
C ALA A 536 24.27 -77.12 -65.43
N VAL A 537 23.70 -77.16 -64.21
CA VAL A 537 23.59 -78.38 -63.39
C VAL A 537 22.57 -79.33 -63.98
N ILE A 538 21.39 -78.85 -64.38
CA ILE A 538 20.38 -79.67 -65.06
C ILE A 538 20.93 -80.13 -66.42
N GLY A 539 21.53 -79.23 -67.20
CA GLY A 539 22.16 -79.57 -68.47
C GLY A 539 23.28 -80.60 -68.34
N GLY A 540 24.14 -80.46 -67.32
CA GLY A 540 25.18 -81.42 -66.98
C GLY A 540 24.63 -82.75 -66.49
N GLY A 541 23.58 -82.74 -65.66
CA GLY A 541 22.88 -83.93 -65.19
C GLY A 541 22.20 -84.68 -66.34
N VAL A 542 21.54 -83.97 -67.25
CA VAL A 542 20.95 -84.51 -68.49
C VAL A 542 22.05 -85.08 -69.40
N PHE A 543 23.18 -84.39 -69.56
CA PHE A 543 24.31 -84.87 -70.34
C PHE A 543 24.92 -86.16 -69.75
N LEU A 544 25.10 -86.22 -68.43
CA LEU A 544 25.61 -87.42 -67.74
C LEU A 544 24.61 -88.58 -67.81
N ALA A 545 23.31 -88.31 -67.62
CA ALA A 545 22.25 -89.30 -67.77
C ALA A 545 22.17 -89.83 -69.20
N TYR A 546 22.31 -88.94 -70.20
CA TYR A 546 22.37 -89.30 -71.62
C TYR A 546 23.59 -90.17 -71.94
N ARG A 547 24.78 -89.81 -71.42
CA ARG A 547 26.01 -90.60 -71.57
C ARG A 547 25.90 -91.98 -70.90
N TRP A 548 25.28 -92.05 -69.71
CA TRP A 548 25.03 -93.31 -69.02
C TRP A 548 24.02 -94.18 -69.77
N TYR A 549 22.94 -93.60 -70.29
CA TYR A 549 21.94 -94.29 -71.11
C TYR A 549 22.55 -94.88 -72.38
N LEU A 550 23.38 -94.11 -73.09
CA LEU A 550 24.12 -94.60 -74.26
C LEU A 550 25.03 -95.78 -73.91
N TRP A 551 25.71 -95.76 -72.77
CA TRP A 551 26.52 -96.90 -72.30
C TRP A 551 25.66 -98.13 -71.97
N TYR A 552 24.48 -97.94 -71.38
CA TYR A 552 23.56 -99.02 -71.01
C TYR A 552 23.01 -99.76 -72.25
N VAL A 553 22.64 -99.03 -73.30
CA VAL A 553 22.01 -99.57 -74.53
C VAL A 553 23.00 -100.25 -75.49
N LEU A 554 24.32 -100.16 -75.26
CA LEU A 554 25.32 -100.83 -76.10
C LEU A 554 25.16 -102.37 -76.08
N PRO A 555 25.13 -103.03 -77.27
CA PRO A 555 25.15 -104.50 -77.41
C PRO A 555 26.38 -105.11 -76.72
N TRP A 556 26.23 -106.34 -76.23
CA TRP A 556 27.25 -106.98 -75.39
C TRP A 556 28.59 -107.18 -76.14
N GLU A 557 28.54 -107.34 -77.48
CA GLU A 557 29.74 -107.48 -78.32
C GLU A 557 30.61 -106.21 -78.30
N VAL A 558 29.97 -105.04 -78.19
CA VAL A 558 30.68 -103.75 -78.10
C VAL A 558 31.22 -103.53 -76.68
N LYS A 559 30.50 -104.00 -75.65
CA LYS A 559 30.98 -103.98 -74.26
C LYS A 559 32.20 -104.90 -74.07
N GLU A 560 32.23 -106.07 -74.73
CA GLU A 560 33.41 -106.93 -74.76
C GLU A 560 34.56 -106.32 -75.55
N LEU A 561 34.31 -105.71 -76.71
CA LEU A 561 35.35 -105.00 -77.47
C LEU A 561 35.97 -103.87 -76.66
N ILE A 562 35.18 -103.07 -75.94
CA ILE A 562 35.68 -102.03 -75.05
C ILE A 562 36.47 -102.64 -73.88
N ARG A 563 36.04 -103.79 -73.34
CA ARG A 563 36.74 -104.51 -72.27
C ARG A 563 38.05 -105.11 -72.74
N ILE A 564 38.10 -105.65 -73.96
CA ILE A 564 39.30 -106.17 -74.63
C ILE A 564 40.25 -105.00 -74.96
N LEU A 565 39.76 -103.90 -75.52
CA LEU A 565 40.54 -102.67 -75.75
C LEU A 565 41.18 -102.16 -74.46
N ASN A 566 40.41 -102.09 -73.37
CA ASN A 566 40.90 -101.63 -72.06
C ASN A 566 41.86 -102.65 -71.40
N ASN A 567 41.71 -103.96 -71.67
CA ASN A 567 42.64 -105.01 -71.21
C ASN A 567 43.94 -105.05 -72.04
N ILE A 568 43.88 -104.71 -73.33
CA ILE A 568 45.05 -104.49 -74.20
C ILE A 568 45.81 -103.23 -73.76
N GLU A 569 45.10 -102.14 -73.45
CA GLU A 569 45.67 -100.91 -72.88
C GLU A 569 46.35 -101.16 -71.51
N LYS A 570 45.93 -102.22 -70.81
CA LYS A 570 46.48 -102.68 -69.51
C LYS A 570 47.46 -103.86 -69.61
N GLY A 571 47.82 -104.31 -70.82
CA GLY A 571 48.91 -105.27 -71.05
C GLY A 571 48.62 -106.75 -70.70
N ILE A 572 47.35 -107.18 -70.64
CA ILE A 572 46.94 -108.57 -70.33
C ILE A 572 46.50 -109.28 -71.61
N TRP A 573 47.21 -110.34 -72.03
CA TRP A 573 47.07 -110.97 -73.36
C TRP A 573 46.42 -112.36 -73.37
N THR A 574 45.96 -112.88 -72.22
CA THR A 574 45.29 -114.18 -72.13
C THR A 574 43.78 -114.02 -72.24
N TYR A 575 43.17 -114.71 -73.21
CA TYR A 575 41.73 -114.72 -73.45
C TYR A 575 41.15 -116.08 -73.03
N GLU A 576 40.40 -116.14 -71.93
CA GLU A 576 39.51 -117.26 -71.62
C GLU A 576 38.21 -117.07 -72.39
N ALA A 577 37.91 -118.00 -73.31
CA ALA A 577 36.66 -117.96 -74.05
C ALA A 577 35.48 -118.27 -73.10
N PRO A 578 34.45 -117.41 -73.03
CA PRO A 578 33.31 -117.62 -72.14
C PRO A 578 32.48 -118.86 -72.51
N GLU A 579 31.91 -119.51 -71.49
CA GLU A 579 31.05 -120.70 -71.62
C GLU A 579 29.86 -120.44 -72.58
N ARG A 580 29.75 -121.25 -73.64
CA ARG A 580 28.70 -121.16 -74.68
C ARG A 580 27.25 -121.31 -74.17
N SER A 581 27.05 -121.60 -72.88
CA SER A 581 25.73 -121.76 -72.25
C SER A 581 24.96 -120.44 -72.17
N GLN A 582 25.64 -119.29 -72.03
CA GLN A 582 24.99 -117.97 -71.97
C GLN A 582 24.52 -117.49 -73.35
N TYR A 583 25.22 -117.85 -74.42
CA TYR A 583 24.90 -117.49 -75.81
C TYR A 583 23.61 -118.16 -76.31
N ILE A 584 23.32 -119.39 -75.85
CA ILE A 584 22.10 -120.13 -76.21
C ILE A 584 20.88 -119.59 -75.43
N MET A 585 21.05 -119.20 -74.17
CA MET A 585 19.96 -118.63 -73.36
C MET A 585 19.48 -117.27 -73.90
N GLU A 586 20.38 -116.47 -74.46
CA GLU A 586 20.08 -115.17 -75.06
C GLU A 586 19.49 -115.28 -76.48
N MET A 587 19.83 -116.33 -77.25
CA MET A 587 19.13 -116.65 -78.51
C MET A 587 17.68 -117.11 -78.26
N ILE A 588 17.43 -117.90 -77.21
CA ILE A 588 16.10 -118.42 -76.88
C ILE A 588 15.17 -117.30 -76.35
N SER A 589 15.69 -116.34 -75.58
CA SER A 589 14.89 -115.20 -75.12
C SER A 589 14.52 -114.20 -76.23
N ARG A 590 15.34 -114.14 -77.31
CA ARG A 590 15.10 -113.26 -78.48
C ARG A 590 14.05 -113.81 -79.45
N GLU A 591 13.85 -115.14 -79.51
CA GLU A 591 12.81 -115.81 -80.31
C GLU A 591 11.42 -115.80 -79.64
N LEU A 592 11.33 -115.71 -78.30
CA LEU A 592 10.05 -115.78 -77.56
C LEU A 592 9.33 -114.45 -77.32
N ALA A 593 9.90 -113.31 -77.72
CA ALA A 593 9.34 -111.98 -77.44
C ALA A 593 8.70 -111.27 -78.65
N VAL A 594 8.65 -111.91 -79.83
CA VAL A 594 7.91 -111.42 -80.98
C VAL A 594 6.59 -112.17 -81.09
N GLU A 595 5.59 -111.78 -80.30
CA GLU A 595 4.22 -111.52 -80.80
C GLU A 595 3.23 -111.19 -79.65
N THR A 596 2.47 -110.12 -79.87
CA THR A 596 1.27 -109.64 -79.16
C THR A 596 1.44 -108.77 -77.90
N LYS A 597 1.49 -107.44 -78.08
CA LYS A 597 0.30 -106.56 -77.95
C LYS A 597 0.62 -105.08 -78.20
N SER A 598 -0.18 -104.48 -79.08
CA SER A 598 -0.29 -103.06 -79.36
C SER A 598 -1.58 -102.50 -78.76
N SER A 599 -1.49 -101.27 -78.24
CA SER A 599 -2.57 -100.31 -77.90
C SER A 599 -3.59 -100.75 -76.84
N ARG A 600 -3.84 -100.02 -75.75
CA ARG A 600 -3.56 -98.61 -75.42
C ARG A 600 -3.52 -98.48 -73.89
#